data_AF-D6ADP9-F1
#
_entry.id   AF-D6ADP9-F1
#
_cell.length_a   1.000
_cell.length_b   1.000
_cell.length_c   1.000
_cell.angle_alpha   90.00
_cell.angle_beta   90.00
_cell.angle_gamma   90.00
#
_symmetry.space_group_name_H-M   'P 1'
#
loop_
_entity.id
_entity.type
_entity.pdbx_description
1 polymer ?
#
loop_
_entity_poly.entity_id
_entity_poly.type
_entity_poly.pdbx_seq_one_letter_code
_entity_poly.pdbx_strand_id
1 'polypeptide(L)'
;MDHPEPARGHERRHLGPARADHRPPHRRLRRPRRTGRRAHRHRAGLLRGRRSARRARAGRERVPGDVSRTIRLGAQRLIAAVLDCEKPVIAAVNGTAAGIGAHLAFACDLVLAADTAKFIEVFVRRGLVPDGGGAYLLPRLVGPQRAKELMFFGDALSAADAERMGLVNRTVPERELTALAAAWAGRLAAGPTRAVALAKQLVNASLDGDRAAAFAAEAAAQEINMTTRDADEGVAAFVERRTPEYRGH
;
A
#
# COMPACT_ATOMS: atom_id res chain seq x y z
N MET A 1 18.11 26.37 -71.67
CA MET A 1 18.83 26.15 -70.40
C MET A 1 17.98 25.14 -69.61
N ASP A 2 18.14 23.86 -69.91
CA ASP A 2 19.12 22.92 -69.33
C ASP A 2 18.64 22.28 -68.02
N HIS A 3 18.03 21.10 -68.18
CA HIS A 3 18.28 19.82 -67.46
C HIS A 3 17.96 19.67 -65.93
N PRO A 4 17.80 18.43 -65.39
CA PRO A 4 16.57 17.63 -65.42
C PRO A 4 16.20 16.94 -64.05
N GLU A 5 15.14 16.11 -64.09
CA GLU A 5 14.63 15.02 -63.21
C GLU A 5 15.62 14.26 -62.25
N PRO A 6 15.19 13.38 -61.27
CA PRO A 6 14.11 12.39 -61.40
C PRO A 6 13.28 11.94 -60.17
N ALA A 7 12.27 11.15 -60.53
CA ALA A 7 11.28 10.36 -59.81
C ALA A 7 11.75 9.43 -58.67
N ARG A 8 10.79 9.04 -57.80
CA ARG A 8 10.71 7.70 -57.21
C ARG A 8 9.26 7.20 -57.17
N GLY A 9 9.00 6.18 -57.98
CA GLY A 9 7.75 5.44 -58.03
C GLY A 9 7.64 4.36 -56.95
N HIS A 10 6.39 4.03 -56.66
CA HIS A 10 5.94 2.88 -55.90
C HIS A 10 6.25 1.57 -56.62
N GLU A 11 6.63 0.53 -55.87
CA GLU A 11 6.16 -0.83 -56.15
C GLU A 11 6.17 -1.68 -54.88
N ARG A 12 5.00 -2.28 -54.58
CA ARG A 12 4.78 -3.32 -53.57
C ARG A 12 4.91 -4.67 -54.25
N ARG A 13 5.60 -5.65 -53.65
CA ARG A 13 5.27 -7.09 -53.84
C ARG A 13 5.46 -7.88 -52.55
N HIS A 14 4.44 -8.68 -52.26
CA HIS A 14 4.29 -9.68 -51.20
C HIS A 14 5.30 -10.82 -51.31
N LEU A 15 5.59 -11.50 -50.19
CA LEU A 15 5.55 -12.97 -50.03
C LEU A 15 5.73 -13.37 -48.55
N GLY A 16 5.01 -14.42 -48.13
CA GLY A 16 4.78 -14.86 -46.75
C GLY A 16 5.88 -15.75 -46.12
N PRO A 17 5.55 -16.50 -45.05
CA PRO A 17 6.39 -16.61 -43.84
C PRO A 17 7.27 -17.86 -43.77
N ALA A 18 8.40 -17.77 -43.07
CA ALA A 18 9.22 -18.91 -42.67
C ALA A 18 9.07 -19.19 -41.17
N ARG A 19 8.55 -20.39 -40.85
CA ARG A 19 8.56 -21.01 -39.52
C ARG A 19 9.93 -21.63 -39.26
N ALA A 20 10.47 -21.46 -38.06
CA ALA A 20 11.38 -22.43 -37.45
C ALA A 20 11.21 -22.38 -35.93
N ASP A 21 10.56 -23.42 -35.43
CA ASP A 21 10.19 -23.71 -34.05
C ASP A 21 11.38 -24.41 -33.38
N HIS A 22 12.06 -23.76 -32.43
CA HIS A 22 13.11 -24.37 -31.62
C HIS A 22 12.68 -24.43 -30.16
N ARG A 23 11.93 -25.48 -29.82
CA ARG A 23 11.73 -25.95 -28.45
C ARG A 23 12.84 -26.93 -28.03
N PRO A 24 13.51 -26.73 -26.88
CA PRO A 24 14.38 -27.74 -26.29
C PRO A 24 13.59 -28.79 -25.50
N PRO A 25 14.11 -30.03 -25.36
CA PRO A 25 13.36 -31.17 -24.86
C PRO A 25 13.10 -31.16 -23.35
N HIS A 26 11.83 -31.42 -22.99
CA HIS A 26 11.35 -31.62 -21.63
C HIS A 26 11.96 -32.88 -20.98
N ARG A 27 12.78 -32.69 -19.94
CA ARG A 27 13.24 -33.77 -19.07
C ARG A 27 12.17 -34.08 -18.02
N ARG A 28 11.42 -35.17 -18.24
CA ARG A 28 10.41 -35.71 -17.31
C ARG A 28 11.06 -36.18 -16.00
N LEU A 29 10.93 -35.38 -14.93
CA LEU A 29 11.23 -35.81 -13.57
C LEU A 29 10.01 -36.55 -12.98
N ARG A 30 10.18 -37.86 -12.79
CA ARG A 30 9.23 -38.76 -12.13
C ARG A 30 9.02 -38.33 -10.67
N ARG A 31 7.78 -38.07 -10.28
CA ARG A 31 7.37 -37.89 -8.88
C ARG A 31 7.14 -39.27 -8.22
N PRO A 32 7.73 -39.58 -7.06
CA PRO A 32 7.31 -40.73 -6.27
C PRO A 32 6.03 -40.40 -5.48
N ARG A 33 5.00 -41.24 -5.66
CA ARG A 33 3.82 -41.30 -4.78
C ARG A 33 4.26 -41.78 -3.40
N ARG A 34 4.00 -40.99 -2.35
CA ARG A 34 4.02 -41.46 -0.96
C ARG A 34 2.62 -41.30 -0.38
N THR A 35 1.94 -42.44 -0.26
CA THR A 35 0.82 -42.67 0.65
C THR A 35 1.33 -42.68 2.09
N GLY A 36 0.64 -41.99 3.00
CA GLY A 36 1.01 -41.99 4.42
C GLY A 36 0.25 -40.97 5.25
N ARG A 37 -0.94 -41.34 5.72
CA ARG A 37 -1.63 -40.71 6.87
C ARG A 37 -0.64 -40.55 8.04
N ARG A 38 -0.49 -39.34 8.60
CA ARG A 38 -0.17 -39.15 10.04
C ARG A 38 -0.77 -37.86 10.61
N ALA A 39 -1.73 -38.10 11.48
CA ALA A 39 -2.29 -37.34 12.60
C ALA A 39 -1.72 -35.93 12.95
N HIS A 40 -2.66 -35.01 13.13
CA HIS A 40 -2.53 -33.80 13.93
C HIS A 40 -2.01 -34.09 15.35
N ARG A 41 -0.97 -33.37 15.77
CA ARG A 41 -0.70 -33.08 17.18
C ARG A 41 -0.24 -31.62 17.32
N HIS A 42 -1.16 -30.77 17.78
CA HIS A 42 -0.83 -29.49 18.39
C HIS A 42 -0.13 -29.73 19.72
N ARG A 43 1.07 -29.18 19.93
CA ARG A 43 1.57 -28.88 21.28
C ARG A 43 2.40 -27.61 21.32
N ALA A 44 2.08 -26.83 22.34
CA ALA A 44 2.60 -25.54 22.76
C ALA A 44 4.14 -25.46 22.83
N GLY A 45 4.66 -24.30 22.45
CA GLY A 45 6.07 -23.97 22.59
C GLY A 45 6.32 -22.47 22.45
N LEU A 46 5.78 -21.64 23.36
CA LEU A 46 6.02 -20.20 23.32
C LEU A 46 6.25 -19.61 24.72
N LEU A 47 7.37 -19.92 25.35
CA LEU A 47 7.81 -19.17 26.56
C LEU A 47 9.34 -19.10 26.79
N ARG A 48 10.18 -19.49 25.82
CA ARG A 48 11.66 -19.41 25.98
C ARG A 48 12.38 -18.34 25.13
N GLY A 49 11.67 -17.57 24.29
CA GLY A 49 12.30 -16.61 23.37
C GLY A 49 12.69 -15.25 23.97
N ARG A 50 12.04 -14.79 25.05
CA ARG A 50 12.15 -13.38 25.49
C ARG A 50 13.42 -13.05 26.28
N ARG A 51 14.07 -14.02 26.93
CA ARG A 51 15.30 -13.78 27.72
C ARG A 51 16.58 -13.74 26.87
N SER A 52 16.63 -14.49 25.77
CA SER A 52 17.81 -14.58 24.90
C SER A 52 18.05 -13.26 24.12
N ALA A 53 17.00 -12.68 23.55
CA ALA A 53 17.11 -11.44 22.76
C ALA A 53 17.57 -10.21 23.59
N ARG A 54 17.28 -10.19 24.90
CA ARG A 54 17.64 -9.08 25.79
C ARG A 54 19.13 -9.05 26.15
N ARG A 55 19.80 -10.22 26.16
CA ARG A 55 21.24 -10.34 26.45
C ARG A 55 22.13 -10.00 25.26
N ALA A 56 21.65 -10.21 24.02
CA ALA A 56 22.44 -9.97 22.80
C ALA A 56 22.65 -8.48 22.45
N ARG A 57 21.97 -7.54 23.14
CA ARG A 57 22.03 -6.10 22.84
C ARG A 57 22.89 -5.27 23.80
N ALA A 58 23.31 -5.83 24.93
CA ALA A 58 24.18 -5.11 25.86
C ALA A 58 25.64 -5.24 25.37
N GLY A 59 26.19 -4.15 24.82
CA GLY A 59 27.64 -4.04 24.56
C GLY A 59 28.09 -4.08 23.11
N ARG A 60 27.21 -3.99 22.11
CA ARG A 60 27.67 -3.68 20.74
C ARG A 60 27.99 -2.19 20.65
N GLU A 61 29.23 -1.88 20.29
CA GLU A 61 29.65 -0.52 19.96
C GLU A 61 28.73 0.07 18.89
N ARG A 62 28.31 1.33 19.08
CA ARG A 62 27.44 2.01 18.12
C ARG A 62 28.30 2.42 16.93
N VAL A 63 28.16 1.70 15.82
CA VAL A 63 28.80 2.09 14.56
C VAL A 63 28.03 3.25 13.94
N PRO A 64 28.69 4.37 13.57
CA PRO A 64 28.04 5.46 12.85
C PRO A 64 27.28 4.96 11.62
N GLY A 65 26.00 5.36 11.49
CA GLY A 65 25.15 4.99 10.36
C GLY A 65 24.32 3.72 10.52
N ASP A 66 24.63 2.82 11.46
CA ASP A 66 23.90 1.55 11.63
C ASP A 66 22.41 1.74 11.98
N VAL A 67 22.12 2.69 12.87
CA VAL A 67 20.74 3.03 13.27
C VAL A 67 19.97 3.59 12.07
N SER A 68 20.56 4.53 11.34
CA SER A 68 19.96 5.10 10.14
C SER A 68 19.70 4.04 9.07
N ARG A 69 20.64 3.12 8.84
CA ARG A 69 20.47 2.01 7.89
C ARG A 69 19.34 1.07 8.33
N THR A 70 19.30 0.73 9.61
CA THR A 70 18.28 -0.16 10.20
C THR A 70 16.87 0.43 10.02
N ILE A 71 16.71 1.73 10.31
CA ILE A 71 15.43 2.43 10.18
C ILE A 71 15.00 2.51 8.71
N ARG A 72 15.91 2.96 7.82
CA ARG A 72 15.64 3.11 6.38
C ARG A 72 15.27 1.81 5.70
N LEU A 73 15.99 0.72 5.99
CA LEU A 73 15.75 -0.58 5.37
C LEU A 73 14.66 -1.41 6.07
N GLY A 74 14.23 -0.98 7.27
CA GLY A 74 13.22 -1.64 8.08
C GLY A 74 11.89 -0.90 8.06
N ALA A 75 11.59 -0.18 9.14
CA ALA A 75 10.28 0.45 9.36
C ALA A 75 9.91 1.44 8.25
N GLN A 76 10.83 2.29 7.80
CA GLN A 76 10.54 3.26 6.75
C GLN A 76 10.26 2.58 5.40
N ARG A 77 10.97 1.48 5.09
CA ARG A 77 10.69 0.68 3.89
C ARG A 77 9.31 0.02 3.94
N LEU A 78 8.88 -0.46 5.11
CA LEU A 78 7.53 -1.01 5.29
C LEU A 78 6.46 0.07 5.04
N ILE A 79 6.66 1.26 5.59
CA ILE A 79 5.72 2.38 5.46
C ILE A 79 5.64 2.87 4.02
N ALA A 80 6.79 3.05 3.37
CA ALA A 80 6.84 3.38 1.94
C ALA A 80 6.11 2.33 1.10
N ALA A 81 6.30 1.03 1.38
CA ALA A 81 5.61 -0.03 0.64
C ALA A 81 4.07 0.02 0.78
N VAL A 82 3.51 0.56 1.87
CA VAL A 82 2.06 0.76 2.03
C VAL A 82 1.59 1.95 1.20
N LEU A 83 2.31 3.08 1.28
CA LEU A 83 2.02 4.30 0.53
C LEU A 83 2.11 4.07 -1.00
N ASP A 84 3.10 3.30 -1.43
CA ASP A 84 3.38 2.99 -2.83
C ASP A 84 2.58 1.78 -3.36
N CYS A 85 1.78 1.12 -2.50
CA CYS A 85 0.99 -0.04 -2.92
C CYS A 85 -0.10 0.38 -3.90
N GLU A 86 -0.12 -0.25 -5.08
CA GLU A 86 -1.16 -0.03 -6.11
C GLU A 86 -2.56 -0.48 -5.66
N LYS A 87 -2.67 -1.24 -4.56
CA LYS A 87 -3.95 -1.65 -3.98
C LYS A 87 -4.30 -0.77 -2.80
N PRO A 88 -5.59 -0.45 -2.60
CA PRO A 88 -6.01 0.23 -1.39
C PRO A 88 -5.79 -0.66 -0.17
N VAL A 89 -5.29 -0.07 0.90
CA VAL A 89 -4.94 -0.73 2.16
C VAL A 89 -5.83 -0.18 3.27
N ILE A 90 -6.57 -1.07 3.93
CA ILE A 90 -7.41 -0.72 5.08
C ILE A 90 -6.72 -1.21 6.36
N ALA A 91 -6.48 -0.30 7.31
CA ALA A 91 -6.13 -0.66 8.67
C ALA A 91 -7.40 -0.90 9.49
N ALA A 92 -7.51 -2.07 10.13
CA ALA A 92 -8.54 -2.37 11.12
C ALA A 92 -7.88 -2.50 12.50
N VAL A 93 -7.92 -1.44 13.30
CA VAL A 93 -7.18 -1.31 14.56
C VAL A 93 -8.09 -1.73 15.72
N ASN A 94 -7.89 -2.95 16.22
CA ASN A 94 -8.71 -3.55 17.27
C ASN A 94 -8.18 -3.34 18.70
N GLY A 95 -7.14 -2.52 18.88
CA GLY A 95 -6.48 -2.36 20.18
C GLY A 95 -5.47 -1.23 20.19
N THR A 96 -4.46 -1.31 21.06
CA THR A 96 -3.44 -0.26 21.15
C THR A 96 -2.46 -0.34 19.98
N ALA A 97 -2.42 0.71 19.16
CA ALA A 97 -1.39 0.97 18.16
C ALA A 97 -0.40 1.99 18.72
N ALA A 98 0.84 1.57 19.02
CA ALA A 98 1.86 2.42 19.61
C ALA A 98 3.14 2.47 18.78
N GLY A 99 3.74 3.65 18.67
CA GLY A 99 4.97 3.89 17.90
C GLY A 99 4.78 3.55 16.42
N ILE A 100 5.67 2.71 15.87
CA ILE A 100 5.58 2.25 14.47
C ILE A 100 4.22 1.60 14.17
N GLY A 101 3.55 0.97 15.15
CA GLY A 101 2.20 0.42 14.95
C GLY A 101 1.15 1.49 14.65
N ALA A 102 1.25 2.68 15.27
CA ALA A 102 0.39 3.81 14.95
C ALA A 102 0.74 4.38 13.57
N HIS A 103 2.03 4.53 13.26
CA HIS A 103 2.47 5.02 11.94
C HIS A 103 2.05 4.09 10.80
N LEU A 104 2.09 2.78 11.02
CA LEU A 104 1.61 1.80 10.04
C LEU A 104 0.11 1.94 9.78
N ALA A 105 -0.69 2.13 10.84
CA ALA A 105 -2.12 2.39 10.68
C ALA A 105 -2.36 3.68 9.88
N PHE A 106 -1.68 4.78 10.24
CA PHE A 106 -1.84 6.07 9.57
C PHE A 106 -1.22 6.15 8.16
N ALA A 107 -0.40 5.17 7.77
CA ALA A 107 0.08 5.02 6.41
C ALA A 107 -0.93 4.30 5.49
N CYS A 108 -1.91 3.59 6.06
CA CYS A 108 -2.97 2.96 5.28
C CYS A 108 -3.94 4.01 4.71
N ASP A 109 -4.56 3.69 3.57
CA ASP A 109 -5.44 4.62 2.86
C ASP A 109 -6.74 4.90 3.63
N LEU A 110 -7.21 3.90 4.39
CA LEU A 110 -8.39 4.00 5.24
C LEU A 110 -8.10 3.35 6.59
N VAL A 111 -8.51 4.01 7.67
CA VAL A 111 -8.32 3.54 9.04
C VAL A 111 -9.66 3.37 9.72
N LEU A 112 -9.93 2.15 10.16
CA LEU A 112 -11.07 1.76 10.98
C LEU A 112 -10.56 1.38 12.37
N ALA A 113 -11.26 1.78 13.42
CA ALA A 113 -10.86 1.49 14.79
C ALA A 113 -12.00 0.87 15.61
N ALA A 114 -11.64 -0.03 16.53
CA ALA A 114 -12.52 -0.40 17.63
C ALA A 114 -12.65 0.79 18.59
N ASP A 115 -13.81 0.96 19.22
CA ASP A 115 -14.05 1.95 20.28
C ASP A 115 -13.09 1.83 21.47
N THR A 116 -12.58 0.61 21.71
CA THR A 116 -11.55 0.31 22.71
C THR A 116 -10.12 0.65 22.27
N ALA A 117 -9.89 0.93 20.99
CA ALA A 117 -8.54 1.18 20.45
C ALA A 117 -7.92 2.49 20.97
N LYS A 118 -6.59 2.49 21.02
CA LYS A 118 -5.76 3.63 21.45
C LYS A 118 -4.58 3.82 20.51
N PHE A 119 -4.23 5.07 20.23
CA PHE A 119 -3.07 5.43 19.41
C PHE A 119 -2.06 6.17 20.27
N ILE A 120 -0.77 5.83 20.18
CA ILE A 120 0.26 6.40 21.08
C ILE A 120 1.57 6.67 20.35
N GLU A 121 2.01 7.93 20.34
CA GLU A 121 3.36 8.33 19.92
C GLU A 121 4.38 8.08 21.06
N VAL A 122 4.62 6.80 21.37
CA VAL A 122 5.34 6.34 22.57
C VAL A 122 6.85 6.70 22.62
N PHE A 123 7.39 7.30 21.56
CA PHE A 123 8.85 7.51 21.39
C PHE A 123 9.46 8.40 22.48
N VAL A 124 8.81 9.52 22.83
CA VAL A 124 9.30 10.45 23.86
C VAL A 124 9.45 9.76 25.23
N ARG A 125 8.53 8.85 25.56
CA ARG A 125 8.55 8.04 26.79
C ARG A 125 9.73 7.05 26.83
N ARG A 126 10.45 6.90 25.71
CA ARG A 126 11.63 6.05 25.56
C ARG A 126 12.91 6.84 25.25
N GLY A 127 12.86 8.17 25.26
CA GLY A 127 13.99 9.01 24.85
C GLY A 127 14.34 8.84 23.37
N LEU A 128 13.35 8.54 22.53
CA LEU A 128 13.50 8.33 21.09
C LEU A 128 12.73 9.40 20.31
N VAL A 129 13.15 9.61 19.07
CA VAL A 129 12.38 10.35 18.06
C VAL A 129 11.49 9.38 17.26
N PRO A 130 10.41 9.86 16.63
CA PRO A 130 9.64 9.06 15.68
C PRO A 130 10.52 8.51 14.56
N ASP A 131 10.47 7.19 14.31
CA ASP A 131 11.34 6.51 13.32
C ASP A 131 10.57 5.73 12.23
N GLY A 132 9.24 5.60 12.36
CA GLY A 132 8.36 4.89 11.42
C GLY A 132 7.65 5.78 10.40
N GLY A 133 8.22 6.94 10.05
CA GLY A 133 7.57 7.87 9.10
C GLY A 133 6.49 8.78 9.71
N GLY A 134 6.18 8.66 10.99
CA GLY A 134 5.19 9.54 11.66
C GLY A 134 5.50 11.03 11.58
N ALA A 135 6.77 11.43 11.56
CA ALA A 135 7.17 12.84 11.37
C ALA A 135 6.82 13.40 9.98
N TYR A 136 6.64 12.52 8.98
CA TYR A 136 6.15 12.89 7.65
C TYR A 136 4.62 12.86 7.60
N LEU A 137 4.01 11.79 8.11
CA LEU A 137 2.57 11.49 8.01
C LEU A 137 1.71 12.40 8.90
N LEU A 138 1.98 12.45 10.21
CA LEU A 138 1.08 13.12 11.17
C LEU A 138 0.84 14.61 10.87
N PRO A 139 1.87 15.43 10.56
CA PRO A 139 1.63 16.83 10.24
C PRO A 139 0.77 17.03 8.99
N ARG A 140 0.81 16.10 8.03
CA ARG A 140 -0.04 16.13 6.82
C ARG A 140 -1.49 15.74 7.12
N LEU A 141 -1.71 14.88 8.12
CA LEU A 141 -3.04 14.41 8.50
C LEU A 141 -3.78 15.35 9.48
N VAL A 142 -3.06 15.89 10.48
CA VAL A 142 -3.68 16.66 11.58
C VAL A 142 -3.09 18.05 11.79
N GLY A 143 -2.19 18.48 10.92
CA GLY A 143 -1.45 19.73 11.08
C GLY A 143 -0.29 19.63 12.08
N PRO A 144 0.68 20.56 12.01
CA PRO A 144 1.91 20.47 12.78
C PRO A 144 1.71 20.65 14.29
N GLN A 145 0.70 21.39 14.74
CA GLN A 145 0.45 21.63 16.17
C GLN A 145 -0.03 20.36 16.87
N ARG A 146 -1.07 19.71 16.34
CA ARG A 146 -1.57 18.44 16.89
C ARG A 146 -0.55 17.32 16.77
N ALA A 147 0.18 17.25 15.65
CA ALA A 147 1.25 16.28 15.50
C ALA A 147 2.32 16.42 16.60
N LYS A 148 2.74 17.66 16.91
CA LYS A 148 3.68 17.93 17.99
C LYS A 148 3.11 17.59 19.36
N GLU A 149 1.86 17.95 19.65
CA GLU A 149 1.20 17.60 20.91
C GLU A 149 1.24 16.08 21.14
N LEU A 150 0.81 15.29 20.15
CA LEU A 150 0.84 13.83 20.21
C LEU A 150 2.27 13.32 20.45
N MET A 151 3.26 13.81 19.70
CA MET A 151 4.65 13.36 19.79
C MET A 151 5.38 13.80 21.07
N PHE A 152 5.10 14.99 21.59
CA PHE A 152 5.81 15.58 22.72
C PHE A 152 5.37 15.00 24.05
N PHE A 153 4.07 14.74 24.20
CA PHE A 153 3.52 14.15 25.43
C PHE A 153 3.45 12.62 25.34
N GLY A 154 3.26 12.08 24.14
CA GLY A 154 3.17 10.64 23.91
C GLY A 154 1.95 10.02 24.62
N ASP A 155 0.90 10.82 24.85
CA ASP A 155 -0.31 10.39 25.52
C ASP A 155 -1.19 9.49 24.65
N ALA A 156 -2.04 8.70 25.30
CA ALA A 156 -2.92 7.79 24.60
C ALA A 156 -4.10 8.57 24.01
N LEU A 157 -4.15 8.60 22.68
CA LEU A 157 -5.27 9.13 21.93
C LEU A 157 -6.36 8.06 21.81
N SER A 158 -7.59 8.36 22.21
CA SER A 158 -8.71 7.43 22.06
C SER A 158 -9.15 7.31 20.60
N ALA A 159 -9.77 6.17 20.23
CA ALA A 159 -10.33 5.99 18.89
C ALA A 159 -11.32 7.10 18.51
N ALA A 160 -12.21 7.48 19.43
CA ALA A 160 -13.17 8.56 19.22
C ALA A 160 -12.50 9.92 18.98
N ASP A 161 -11.40 10.23 19.69
CA ASP A 161 -10.66 11.47 19.46
C ASP A 161 -9.89 11.41 18.14
N ALA A 162 -9.30 10.26 17.81
CA ALA A 162 -8.60 10.04 16.55
C ALA A 162 -9.54 10.22 15.35
N GLU A 163 -10.79 9.75 15.44
CA GLU A 163 -11.83 10.00 14.43
C GLU A 163 -12.17 11.48 14.32
N ARG A 164 -12.40 12.19 15.45
CA ARG A 164 -12.65 13.65 15.44
C ARG A 164 -11.47 14.45 14.89
N MET A 165 -10.25 13.93 15.00
CA MET A 165 -9.05 14.54 14.43
C MET A 165 -8.86 14.24 12.95
N GLY A 166 -9.58 13.27 12.37
CA GLY A 166 -9.41 12.81 10.99
C GLY A 166 -8.31 11.77 10.78
N LEU A 167 -7.74 11.19 11.85
CA LEU A 167 -6.77 10.10 11.78
C LEU A 167 -7.42 8.73 11.57
N VAL A 168 -8.70 8.61 11.91
CA VAL A 168 -9.51 7.41 11.77
C VAL A 168 -10.76 7.78 10.98
N ASN A 169 -11.08 7.02 9.93
CA ASN A 169 -12.27 7.27 9.12
C ASN A 169 -13.56 6.90 9.85
N ARG A 170 -13.52 5.84 10.67
CA ARG A 170 -14.67 5.39 11.46
C ARG A 170 -14.28 4.54 12.66
N THR A 171 -14.85 4.86 13.81
CA THR A 171 -14.80 4.03 15.02
C THR A 171 -16.09 3.22 15.17
N VAL A 172 -15.98 1.95 15.55
CA VAL A 172 -17.13 1.05 15.78
C VAL A 172 -16.92 0.19 17.02
N PRO A 173 -17.97 -0.42 17.60
CA PRO A 173 -17.80 -1.45 18.61
C PRO A 173 -16.83 -2.54 18.15
N GLU A 174 -15.93 -3.00 19.03
CA GLU A 174 -14.87 -3.96 18.69
C GLU A 174 -15.36 -5.19 17.90
N ARG A 175 -16.52 -5.74 18.26
CA ARG A 175 -17.15 -6.91 17.61
C ARG A 175 -17.58 -6.67 16.15
N GLU A 176 -17.76 -5.40 15.76
CA GLU A 176 -18.24 -5.00 14.43
C GLU A 176 -17.09 -4.64 13.49
N LEU A 177 -15.89 -4.41 14.03
CA LEU A 177 -14.74 -3.92 13.27
C LEU A 177 -14.36 -4.83 12.09
N THR A 178 -14.26 -6.15 12.31
CA THR A 178 -13.89 -7.09 11.25
C THR A 178 -14.93 -7.13 10.14
N ALA A 179 -16.23 -7.10 10.49
CA ALA A 179 -17.31 -7.10 9.52
C ALA A 179 -17.29 -5.82 8.67
N LEU A 180 -17.09 -4.66 9.29
CA LEU A 180 -16.98 -3.38 8.58
C LEU A 180 -15.76 -3.35 7.65
N ALA A 181 -14.60 -3.80 8.13
CA ALA A 181 -13.38 -3.86 7.33
C ALA A 181 -13.55 -4.78 6.10
N ALA A 182 -14.17 -5.96 6.28
CA ALA A 182 -14.49 -6.86 5.19
C ALA A 182 -15.48 -6.24 4.18
N ALA A 183 -16.50 -5.53 4.67
CA ALA A 183 -17.46 -4.84 3.80
C ALA A 183 -16.79 -3.74 2.95
N TRP A 184 -15.91 -2.92 3.55
CA TRP A 184 -15.17 -1.89 2.81
C TRP A 184 -14.17 -2.50 1.84
N ALA A 185 -13.44 -3.54 2.24
CA ALA A 185 -12.54 -4.26 1.36
C ALA A 185 -13.29 -4.89 0.17
N GLY A 186 -14.46 -5.51 0.41
CA GLY A 186 -15.30 -6.07 -0.65
C GLY A 186 -15.80 -5.01 -1.63
N ARG A 187 -16.21 -3.83 -1.13
CA ARG A 187 -16.60 -2.69 -1.98
C ARG A 187 -15.46 -2.20 -2.87
N LEU A 188 -14.26 -2.06 -2.30
CA LEU A 188 -13.08 -1.65 -3.07
C LEU A 188 -12.66 -2.71 -4.09
N ALA A 189 -12.76 -3.99 -3.72
CA ALA A 189 -12.43 -5.11 -4.61
C ALA A 189 -13.40 -5.27 -5.79
N ALA A 190 -14.66 -4.84 -5.63
CA ALA A 190 -15.65 -4.80 -6.69
C ALA A 190 -15.59 -3.52 -7.54
N GLY A 191 -14.75 -2.56 -7.17
CA GLY A 191 -14.60 -1.27 -7.86
C GLY A 191 -13.62 -1.31 -9.04
N PRO A 192 -13.50 -0.18 -9.77
CA PRO A 192 -12.58 -0.06 -10.90
C PRO A 192 -11.14 0.02 -10.39
N THR A 193 -10.44 -1.12 -10.40
CA THR A 193 -9.17 -1.28 -9.67
C THR A 193 -8.10 -0.27 -10.12
N ARG A 194 -8.02 0.01 -11.43
CA ARG A 194 -7.04 0.95 -11.99
C ARG A 194 -7.35 2.40 -11.61
N ALA A 195 -8.61 2.81 -11.67
CA ALA A 195 -9.01 4.15 -11.25
C ALA A 195 -8.72 4.39 -9.77
N VAL A 196 -9.01 3.41 -8.89
CA VAL A 196 -8.71 3.50 -7.45
C VAL A 196 -7.20 3.58 -7.19
N ALA A 197 -6.40 2.78 -7.90
CA ALA A 197 -4.93 2.79 -7.78
C ALA A 197 -4.34 4.15 -8.19
N LEU A 198 -4.77 4.69 -9.33
CA LEU A 198 -4.31 5.99 -9.83
C LEU A 198 -4.75 7.12 -8.92
N ALA A 199 -5.99 7.11 -8.42
CA ALA A 199 -6.48 8.09 -7.45
C ALA A 199 -5.62 8.12 -6.18
N LYS A 200 -5.27 6.95 -5.62
CA LYS A 200 -4.34 6.85 -4.49
C LYS A 200 -2.98 7.48 -4.81
N GLN A 201 -2.39 7.14 -5.95
CA GLN A 201 -1.09 7.68 -6.36
C GLN A 201 -1.11 9.21 -6.48
N LEU A 202 -2.15 9.77 -7.11
CA LEU A 202 -2.32 11.21 -7.26
C LEU A 202 -2.41 11.93 -5.91
N VAL A 203 -3.25 11.43 -5.00
CA VAL A 203 -3.41 12.03 -3.67
C VAL A 203 -2.11 11.98 -2.88
N ASN A 204 -1.43 10.82 -2.86
CA ASN A 204 -0.17 10.67 -2.13
C ASN A 204 0.93 11.60 -2.70
N ALA A 205 1.04 11.68 -4.03
CA ALA A 205 2.03 12.54 -4.68
C ALA A 205 1.75 14.04 -4.52
N SER A 206 0.48 14.45 -4.42
CA SER A 206 0.12 15.87 -4.31
C SER A 206 0.69 16.56 -3.06
N LEU A 207 1.02 15.80 -2.03
CA LEU A 207 1.55 16.30 -0.76
C LEU A 207 3.03 16.69 -0.85
N ASP A 208 3.71 16.33 -1.95
CA ASP A 208 5.13 16.56 -2.17
C ASP A 208 5.43 17.45 -3.40
N GLY A 209 4.39 17.89 -4.12
CA GLY A 209 4.51 18.68 -5.36
C GLY A 209 3.79 20.03 -5.33
N ASP A 210 3.94 20.79 -6.41
CA ASP A 210 3.16 22.00 -6.63
C ASP A 210 1.88 21.71 -7.43
N ARG A 211 1.03 22.74 -7.56
CA ARG A 211 -0.24 22.65 -8.29
C ARG A 211 -0.05 22.26 -9.76
N ALA A 212 0.99 22.75 -10.42
CA ALA A 212 1.20 22.49 -11.84
C ALA A 212 1.57 21.02 -12.08
N ALA A 213 2.45 20.48 -11.23
CA ALA A 213 2.81 19.07 -11.24
C ALA A 213 1.61 18.17 -10.93
N ALA A 214 0.78 18.55 -9.94
CA ALA A 214 -0.42 17.80 -9.59
C ALA A 214 -1.42 17.73 -10.75
N PHE A 215 -1.72 18.86 -11.42
CA PHE A 215 -2.65 18.88 -12.56
C PHE A 215 -2.13 18.10 -13.77
N ALA A 216 -0.83 18.18 -14.04
CA ALA A 216 -0.22 17.39 -15.11
C ALA A 216 -0.31 15.88 -14.81
N ALA A 217 -0.09 15.47 -13.56
CA ALA A 217 -0.22 14.09 -13.14
C ALA A 217 -1.67 13.59 -13.24
N GLU A 218 -2.66 14.40 -12.84
CA GLU A 218 -4.09 14.07 -12.97
C GLU A 218 -4.49 13.84 -14.42
N ALA A 219 -4.10 14.74 -15.34
CA ALA A 219 -4.40 14.60 -16.76
C ALA A 219 -3.78 13.31 -17.35
N ALA A 220 -2.51 13.03 -17.04
CA ALA A 220 -1.84 11.82 -17.49
C ALA A 220 -2.47 10.54 -16.91
N ALA A 221 -2.84 10.56 -15.64
CA ALA A 221 -3.52 9.43 -14.99
C ALA A 221 -4.88 9.17 -15.62
N GLN A 222 -5.65 10.21 -15.95
CA GLN A 222 -6.93 10.05 -16.62
C GLN A 222 -6.77 9.50 -18.04
N GLU A 223 -5.81 10.00 -18.82
CA GLU A 223 -5.48 9.45 -20.15
C GLU A 223 -5.20 7.94 -20.06
N ILE A 224 -4.38 7.53 -19.10
CA ILE A 224 -4.09 6.10 -18.86
C ILE A 224 -5.37 5.35 -18.46
N ASN A 225 -6.16 5.88 -17.53
CA ASN A 225 -7.38 5.23 -17.04
C ASN A 225 -8.42 5.02 -18.16
N MET A 226 -8.55 5.99 -19.08
CA MET A 226 -9.46 5.91 -20.22
C MET A 226 -9.08 4.82 -21.24
N THR A 227 -7.90 4.20 -21.11
CA THR A 227 -7.53 3.02 -21.92
C THR A 227 -8.01 1.67 -21.33
N THR A 228 -8.64 1.69 -20.15
CA THR A 228 -9.08 0.49 -19.43
C THR A 228 -10.50 0.08 -19.81
N ARG A 229 -10.81 -1.22 -19.73
CA ARG A 229 -12.18 -1.70 -19.99
C ARG A 229 -13.16 -1.26 -18.91
N ASP A 230 -12.68 -1.13 -17.67
CA ASP A 230 -13.48 -0.60 -16.57
C ASP A 230 -13.92 0.86 -16.83
N ALA A 231 -13.11 1.67 -17.51
CA ALA A 231 -13.51 3.03 -17.90
C ALA A 231 -14.62 3.01 -18.96
N ASP A 232 -14.47 2.20 -20.02
CA ASP A 232 -15.50 2.01 -21.04
C ASP A 232 -16.82 1.53 -20.44
N GLU A 233 -16.75 0.53 -19.56
CA GLU A 233 -17.90 -0.02 -18.83
C GLU A 233 -18.56 1.04 -17.93
N GLY A 234 -17.77 1.85 -17.22
CA GLY A 234 -18.29 2.92 -16.39
C GLY A 234 -19.09 3.95 -17.20
N VAL A 235 -18.57 4.35 -18.36
CA VAL A 235 -19.25 5.28 -19.29
C VAL A 235 -20.52 4.65 -19.85
N ALA A 236 -20.44 3.41 -20.35
CA ALA A 236 -21.59 2.70 -20.90
C ALA A 236 -22.71 2.51 -19.87
N ALA A 237 -22.37 2.01 -18.67
CA ALA A 237 -23.33 1.79 -17.60
C ALA A 237 -24.02 3.08 -17.15
N PHE A 238 -23.30 4.21 -17.13
CA PHE A 238 -23.86 5.52 -16.82
C PHE A 238 -24.90 5.96 -17.86
N VAL A 239 -24.58 5.84 -19.15
CA VAL A 239 -25.51 6.16 -20.25
C VAL A 239 -26.74 5.26 -20.22
N GLU A 240 -26.55 3.97 -19.96
CA GLU A 240 -27.59 2.94 -19.90
C GLU A 240 -28.38 2.93 -18.58
N ARG A 241 -27.97 3.73 -17.59
CA ARG A 241 -28.57 3.80 -16.23
C ARG A 241 -28.63 2.45 -15.52
N ARG A 242 -27.58 1.65 -15.66
CA ARG A 242 -27.41 0.37 -14.96
C ARG A 242 -26.22 0.40 -14.00
N THR A 243 -26.14 -0.60 -13.14
CA THR A 243 -24.95 -0.80 -12.31
C THR A 243 -23.78 -1.31 -13.16
N PRO A 244 -22.56 -0.74 -13.04
CA PRO A 244 -21.40 -1.22 -13.77
C PRO A 244 -20.84 -2.52 -13.17
N GLU A 245 -20.21 -3.35 -14.01
CA GLU A 245 -19.48 -4.55 -13.63
C GLU A 245 -17.97 -4.41 -13.91
N TYR A 246 -17.21 -4.03 -12.88
CA TYR A 246 -15.76 -3.85 -13.02
C TYR A 246 -14.97 -5.17 -12.91
N ARG A 247 -13.89 -5.28 -13.69
CA ARG A 247 -13.01 -6.45 -13.78
C ARG A 247 -11.54 -6.14 -13.49
N GLY A 248 -11.22 -4.88 -13.20
CA GLY A 248 -9.90 -4.42 -12.76
C GLY A 248 -8.87 -4.20 -13.87
N HIS A 249 -9.29 -4.03 -15.13
CA HIS A 249 -8.41 -3.84 -16.28
C HIS A 249 -9.07 -3.02 -17.39
#